data_AF-A0A9P3CP59-F1
#
_entry.id   AF-A0A9P3CP59-F1
#
_cell.length_a   1.000
_cell.length_b   1.000
_cell.length_c   1.000
_cell.angle_alpha   90.00
_cell.angle_beta   90.00
_cell.angle_gamma   90.00
#
_symmetry.space_group_name_H-M   'P 1'
#
loop_
_entity.id
_entity.type
_entity.pdbx_description
1 polymer ?
#
loop_
_entity_poly.entity_id
_entity_poly.type
_entity_poly.pdbx_seq_one_letter_code
_entity_poly.pdbx_strand_id
1 'polypeptide(L)'
;MLHNMVNSPSSATMAILDDDAATDPELEKIAAALSSLSATQRKKIQRVLLPERLRVANLKDSMLLRLPQELRDTIYELVLEDRRYTQPSPTLYRAFYPAPPVLFRVCHQIREEFARRFRENIFFAGSMDESKIRNRMSQVEPKHIKAIRRIHHNYYADRRGSESKRHAVEVAEEFELTFGLQKGAVWVTCTIYSDDGSDHFLFNGMANSLGEVEKKAYAEVRVLQCGECDGNELWGKRTARKNLSHK
;
A
#
# COMPACT_ATOMS: atom_id res chain seq x y z
N MET A 1 18.96 50.70 12.48
CA MET A 1 17.64 50.44 13.11
C MET A 1 16.59 51.12 12.25
N LEU A 2 15.97 50.37 11.34
CA LEU A 2 14.94 50.86 10.42
C LEU A 2 13.61 50.26 10.86
N HIS A 3 12.68 51.11 11.33
CA HIS A 3 11.32 50.71 11.67
C HIS A 3 10.51 50.56 10.39
N ASN A 4 10.24 49.32 9.99
CA ASN A 4 9.24 48.99 8.98
C ASN A 4 7.85 48.99 9.63
N MET A 5 7.07 50.04 9.37
CA MET A 5 5.63 50.06 9.64
C MET A 5 4.92 49.26 8.54
N VAL A 6 4.45 48.06 8.87
CA VAL A 6 3.56 47.29 8.01
C VAL A 6 2.14 47.76 8.29
N ASN A 7 1.56 48.43 7.29
CA ASN A 7 0.14 48.79 7.27
C ASN A 7 -0.71 47.52 7.12
N SER A 8 -1.63 47.30 8.06
CA SER A 8 -2.68 46.30 7.96
C SER A 8 -3.88 46.88 7.17
N PRO A 9 -4.26 46.32 6.01
CA PRO A 9 -5.60 46.52 5.47
C PRO A 9 -6.55 45.56 6.21
N SER A 10 -7.48 46.11 7.00
CA SER A 10 -8.79 46.62 6.56
C SER A 10 -9.78 45.50 6.26
N SER A 11 -10.64 45.27 7.25
CA SER A 11 -12.05 44.91 7.11
C SER A 11 -12.38 43.70 6.23
N ALA A 12 -12.33 42.52 6.84
CA ALA A 12 -13.08 41.37 6.35
C ALA A 12 -14.58 41.66 6.49
N THR A 13 -15.21 42.03 5.38
CA THR A 13 -16.66 42.03 5.24
C THR A 13 -17.14 40.59 5.45
N MET A 14 -17.64 40.28 6.65
CA MET A 14 -18.39 39.06 6.88
C MET A 14 -19.61 39.12 5.97
N ALA A 15 -19.60 38.31 4.91
CA ALA A 15 -20.80 37.98 4.18
C ALA A 15 -21.76 37.34 5.19
N ILE A 16 -22.78 38.11 5.57
CA ILE A 16 -23.98 37.57 6.20
C ILE A 16 -24.57 36.68 5.10
N LEU A 17 -24.34 35.37 5.24
CA LEU A 17 -25.09 34.38 4.49
C LEU A 17 -26.51 34.51 5.03
N ASP A 18 -27.37 35.19 4.27
CA ASP A 18 -28.80 35.17 4.47
C ASP A 18 -29.23 33.69 4.39
N ASP A 19 -29.38 33.10 5.57
CA ASP A 19 -29.95 31.80 5.80
C ASP A 19 -31.45 31.96 5.52
N ASP A 20 -31.80 32.09 4.24
CA ASP A 20 -33.16 31.99 3.71
C ASP A 20 -33.61 30.53 3.88
N ALA A 21 -33.75 30.16 5.16
CA ALA A 21 -34.45 28.99 5.64
C ALA A 21 -35.94 29.23 5.42
N ALA A 22 -36.35 29.34 4.15
CA ALA A 22 -37.66 28.86 3.77
C ALA A 22 -37.65 27.39 4.13
N THR A 23 -38.20 27.06 5.30
CA THR A 23 -38.43 25.68 5.75
C THR A 23 -39.31 25.06 4.69
N ASP A 24 -38.67 24.35 3.76
CA ASP A 24 -39.35 23.66 2.69
C ASP A 24 -40.39 22.74 3.37
N PRO A 25 -41.70 22.94 3.13
CA PRO A 25 -42.73 22.14 3.77
C PRO A 25 -42.56 20.65 3.44
N GLU A 26 -41.87 20.31 2.35
CA GLU A 26 -41.45 18.94 2.06
C GLU A 26 -40.32 18.46 2.98
N LEU A 27 -39.36 19.31 3.35
CA LEU A 27 -38.33 18.97 4.36
C LEU A 27 -38.96 18.70 5.73
N GLU A 28 -39.97 19.46 6.15
CA GLU A 28 -40.68 19.21 7.42
C GLU A 28 -41.46 17.89 7.39
N LYS A 29 -42.16 17.60 6.29
CA LYS A 29 -42.84 16.30 6.11
C LYS A 29 -41.84 15.14 6.16
N ILE A 30 -40.68 15.28 5.50
CA ILE A 30 -39.62 14.26 5.53
C ILE A 30 -39.06 14.12 6.94
N ALA A 31 -38.82 15.22 7.66
CA ALA A 31 -38.32 15.20 9.03
C ALA A 31 -39.32 14.53 10.00
N ALA A 32 -40.61 14.82 9.87
CA ALA A 32 -41.68 14.18 10.64
C ALA A 32 -41.77 12.69 10.33
N ALA A 33 -41.71 12.30 9.05
CA ALA A 33 -41.71 10.91 8.62
C ALA A 33 -40.47 10.15 9.11
N LEU A 34 -39.29 10.77 9.16
CA LEU A 34 -38.08 10.16 9.72
C LEU A 34 -38.14 10.05 11.25
N SER A 35 -38.83 10.97 11.92
CA SER A 35 -38.97 10.98 13.38
C SER A 35 -39.89 9.86 13.89
N SER A 36 -40.89 9.46 13.11
CA SER A 36 -41.80 8.36 13.44
C SER A 36 -41.19 6.96 13.24
N LEU A 37 -40.04 6.85 12.56
CA LEU A 37 -39.36 5.58 12.35
C LEU A 37 -38.63 5.08 13.61
N SER A 38 -38.54 3.76 13.75
CA SER A 38 -37.68 3.14 14.76
C SER A 38 -36.20 3.46 14.52
N ALA A 39 -35.38 3.35 15.56
CA ALA A 39 -33.93 3.57 15.45
C ALA A 39 -33.26 2.65 14.40
N THR A 40 -33.74 1.42 14.26
CA THR A 40 -33.25 0.45 13.26
C THR A 40 -33.60 0.86 11.84
N GLN A 41 -34.84 1.31 11.61
CA GLN A 41 -35.27 1.81 10.30
C GLN A 41 -34.53 3.10 9.91
N ARG A 42 -34.37 4.05 10.85
CA ARG A 42 -33.56 5.25 10.63
C ARG A 42 -32.13 4.91 10.23
N LYS A 43 -31.47 3.99 10.94
CA LYS A 43 -30.13 3.51 10.58
C LYS A 43 -30.09 2.88 9.19
N LYS A 44 -31.11 2.11 8.81
CA LYS A 44 -31.20 1.50 7.48
C LYS A 44 -31.35 2.55 6.39
N ILE A 45 -32.24 3.53 6.57
CA ILE A 45 -32.45 4.62 5.63
C ILE A 45 -31.20 5.51 5.53
N GLN A 46 -30.58 5.86 6.66
CA GLN A 46 -29.32 6.60 6.66
C GLN A 46 -28.25 5.84 5.87
N ARG A 47 -28.08 4.53 6.08
CA ARG A 47 -27.14 3.72 5.30
C ARG A 47 -27.40 3.76 3.78
N VAL A 48 -28.65 3.92 3.36
CA VAL A 48 -29.03 3.98 1.93
C VAL A 48 -28.88 5.39 1.36
N LEU A 49 -29.32 6.42 2.09
CA LEU A 49 -29.36 7.81 1.60
C LEU A 49 -28.03 8.55 1.76
N LEU A 50 -27.23 8.21 2.77
CA LEU A 50 -25.95 8.89 3.03
C LEU A 50 -24.97 8.72 1.86
N PRO A 51 -24.77 7.52 1.28
CA PRO A 51 -23.91 7.36 0.11
C PRO A 51 -24.35 8.19 -1.10
N GLU A 52 -25.66 8.29 -1.34
CA GLU A 52 -26.20 9.03 -2.48
C GLU A 52 -26.07 10.54 -2.29
N ARG A 53 -26.39 11.06 -1.11
CA ARG A 53 -26.16 12.47 -0.78
C ARG A 53 -24.68 12.83 -0.86
N LEU A 54 -23.80 11.95 -0.37
CA LEU A 54 -22.36 12.11 -0.50
C LEU A 54 -21.93 12.08 -1.98
N ARG A 55 -22.48 11.21 -2.83
CA ARG A 55 -22.20 11.23 -4.29
C ARG A 55 -22.54 12.57 -4.92
N VAL A 56 -23.75 13.08 -4.68
CA VAL A 56 -24.21 14.35 -5.26
C VAL A 56 -23.35 15.52 -4.79
N ALA A 57 -23.01 15.59 -3.50
CA ALA A 57 -22.09 16.60 -2.98
C ALA A 57 -20.69 16.47 -3.59
N ASN A 58 -20.13 15.25 -3.61
CA ASN A 58 -18.80 15.00 -4.14
C ASN A 58 -18.66 15.34 -5.63
N LEU A 59 -19.73 15.23 -6.43
CA LEU A 59 -19.73 15.65 -7.85
C LEU A 59 -19.60 17.17 -8.02
N LYS A 60 -20.18 17.94 -7.10
CA LYS A 60 -20.04 19.41 -7.09
C LYS A 60 -18.63 19.81 -6.67
N ASP A 61 -18.04 19.11 -5.70
CA ASP A 61 -16.81 19.56 -5.04
C ASP A 61 -15.52 18.94 -5.61
N SER A 62 -15.61 17.82 -6.35
CA SER A 62 -14.44 17.12 -6.88
C SER A 62 -14.40 17.14 -8.41
N MET A 63 -13.40 17.83 -8.97
CA MET A 63 -13.12 17.79 -10.41
C MET A 63 -12.86 16.37 -10.93
N LEU A 64 -12.26 15.51 -10.10
CA LEU A 64 -11.94 14.13 -10.47
C LEU A 64 -13.21 13.30 -10.72
N LEU A 65 -14.27 13.53 -9.94
CA LEU A 65 -15.54 12.82 -10.10
C LEU A 65 -16.37 13.28 -11.29
N ARG A 66 -16.07 14.46 -11.85
CA ARG A 66 -16.72 14.96 -13.08
C ARG A 66 -16.19 14.30 -14.35
N LEU A 67 -15.03 13.64 -14.27
CA LEU A 67 -14.48 12.90 -15.40
C LEU A 67 -15.31 11.63 -15.66
N PRO A 68 -15.38 11.15 -16.91
CA PRO A 68 -15.81 9.78 -17.22
C PRO A 68 -15.05 8.72 -16.40
N GLN A 69 -15.68 7.57 -16.16
CA GLN A 69 -15.09 6.49 -15.34
C GLN A 69 -13.77 6.01 -15.95
N GLU A 70 -13.67 5.96 -17.26
CA GLU A 70 -12.50 5.50 -18.02
C GLU A 70 -11.28 6.39 -17.72
N LEU A 71 -11.46 7.72 -17.70
CA LEU A 71 -10.37 8.64 -17.38
C LEU A 71 -9.97 8.56 -15.90
N ARG A 72 -10.94 8.37 -14.99
CA ARG A 72 -10.61 8.12 -13.58
C ARG A 72 -9.80 6.84 -13.40
N ASP A 73 -10.18 5.79 -14.12
CA ASP A 73 -9.51 4.51 -14.10
C ASP A 73 -8.07 4.60 -14.62
N THR A 74 -7.83 5.35 -15.70
CA THR A 74 -6.48 5.67 -16.18
C THR A 74 -5.68 6.45 -15.13
N ILE A 75 -6.28 7.43 -14.45
CA ILE A 75 -5.62 8.16 -13.36
C ILE A 75 -5.27 7.21 -12.21
N TYR A 76 -6.16 6.28 -11.86
CA TYR A 76 -5.91 5.27 -10.83
C TYR A 76 -4.72 4.39 -11.21
N GLU A 77 -4.67 3.92 -12.45
CA GLU A 77 -3.55 3.13 -12.99
C GLU A 77 -2.25 3.91 -12.93
N LEU A 78 -2.23 5.16 -13.42
CA LEU A 78 -1.04 6.02 -13.36
C LEU A 78 -0.54 6.25 -11.93
N VAL A 79 -1.46 6.42 -10.96
CA VAL A 79 -1.09 6.55 -9.53
C VAL A 79 -0.54 5.25 -8.95
N LEU A 80 -1.01 4.10 -9.44
CA LEU A 80 -0.46 2.78 -9.06
C LEU A 80 0.90 2.51 -9.73
N GLU A 81 1.11 3.00 -10.96
CA GLU A 81 2.36 2.87 -11.72
C GLU A 81 3.47 3.81 -11.23
N ASP A 82 3.19 5.12 -11.04
CA ASP A 82 4.18 6.11 -10.54
C ASP A 82 4.56 5.85 -9.07
N ARG A 83 3.79 5.01 -8.37
CA ARG A 83 4.28 4.41 -7.14
C ARG A 83 5.40 3.42 -7.47
N ARG A 84 6.61 3.99 -7.55
CA ARG A 84 7.97 3.44 -7.38
C ARG A 84 8.16 2.65 -6.05
N TYR A 85 7.10 1.97 -5.60
CA TYR A 85 6.83 1.42 -4.27
C TYR A 85 6.17 0.03 -4.33
N THR A 86 5.94 -0.57 -5.50
CA THR A 86 5.67 -2.01 -5.62
C THR A 86 6.94 -2.87 -5.54
N GLN A 87 8.13 -2.26 -5.62
CA GLN A 87 9.38 -2.83 -5.12
C GLN A 87 10.26 -1.72 -4.54
N PRO A 88 10.74 -1.84 -3.28
CA PRO A 88 11.82 -1.00 -2.79
C PRO A 88 13.02 -1.07 -3.71
N SER A 89 13.64 0.08 -4.01
CA SER A 89 15.06 0.07 -4.33
C SER A 89 15.80 -0.64 -3.19
N PRO A 90 16.72 -1.59 -3.46
CA PRO A 90 17.49 -2.30 -2.45
C PRO A 90 18.24 -1.41 -1.47
N THR A 91 18.45 -0.12 -1.79
CA THR A 91 19.21 0.82 -0.98
C THR A 91 18.37 1.62 0.02
N LEU A 92 17.03 1.50 0.04
CA LEU A 92 16.16 2.36 0.86
C LEU A 92 15.19 1.61 1.77
N TYR A 93 15.56 0.44 2.30
CA TYR A 93 14.76 -0.37 3.25
C TYR A 93 14.21 0.37 4.49
N ARG A 94 14.60 1.63 4.76
CA ARG A 94 14.22 2.41 5.94
C ARG A 94 12.96 3.30 5.82
N ALA A 95 12.35 3.47 4.65
CA ALA A 95 11.26 4.45 4.47
C ALA A 95 9.85 3.87 4.21
N PHE A 96 9.63 2.56 4.34
CA PHE A 96 8.48 1.89 3.73
C PHE A 96 7.21 1.81 4.60
N TYR A 97 6.65 2.98 4.92
CA TYR A 97 5.21 3.13 5.12
C TYR A 97 4.75 4.30 4.26
N PRO A 98 4.66 4.14 2.92
CA PRO A 98 4.15 5.22 2.10
C PRO A 98 2.77 5.53 2.63
N ALA A 99 2.58 6.77 3.09
CA ALA A 99 1.28 7.27 3.47
C ALA A 99 0.25 6.81 2.42
N PRO A 100 -1.00 6.49 2.83
CA PRO A 100 -2.03 6.06 1.89
C PRO A 100 -2.02 6.98 0.67
N PRO A 101 -2.09 6.43 -0.57
CA PRO A 101 -2.18 7.21 -1.80
C PRO A 101 -3.09 8.41 -1.63
N VAL A 102 -2.71 9.55 -2.23
CA VAL A 102 -3.46 10.80 -2.12
C VAL A 102 -4.95 10.60 -2.50
N LEU A 103 -5.23 9.64 -3.39
CA LEU A 103 -6.57 9.22 -3.77
C LEU A 103 -7.43 8.66 -2.62
N PHE A 104 -6.84 8.06 -1.58
CA PHE A 104 -7.58 7.68 -0.36
C PHE A 104 -8.06 8.90 0.45
N ARG A 105 -7.51 10.09 0.21
CA ARG A 105 -7.82 11.32 0.93
C ARG A 105 -8.79 12.24 0.20
N VAL A 106 -9.15 11.96 -1.06
CA VAL A 106 -9.99 12.85 -1.89
C VAL A 106 -11.43 12.88 -1.39
N CYS A 107 -12.17 11.79 -1.55
CA CYS A 107 -13.54 11.66 -1.07
C CYS A 107 -13.91 10.18 -0.93
N HIS A 108 -15.06 9.89 -0.32
CA HIS A 108 -15.50 8.51 -0.09
C HIS A 108 -15.63 7.71 -1.39
N GLN A 109 -16.17 8.31 -2.46
CA GLN A 109 -16.38 7.57 -3.71
C GLN A 109 -15.06 7.15 -4.36
N ILE A 110 -14.15 8.11 -4.58
CA ILE A 110 -12.81 7.84 -5.14
C ILE A 110 -12.06 6.85 -4.26
N ARG A 111 -12.17 6.96 -2.93
CA ARG A 111 -11.55 6.02 -1.99
C ARG A 111 -12.01 4.58 -2.25
N GLU A 112 -13.30 4.34 -2.37
CA GLU A 112 -13.82 2.98 -2.61
C GLU A 112 -13.44 2.45 -4.00
N GLU A 113 -13.58 3.29 -5.04
CA GLU A 113 -13.21 2.93 -6.42
C GLU A 113 -11.72 2.54 -6.51
N PHE A 114 -10.86 3.38 -5.92
CA PHE A 114 -9.42 3.19 -5.92
C PHE A 114 -8.97 2.06 -4.99
N ALA A 115 -9.61 1.88 -3.83
CA ALA A 115 -9.26 0.82 -2.87
C ALA A 115 -9.35 -0.58 -3.48
N ARG A 116 -10.30 -0.81 -4.39
CA ARG A 116 -10.42 -2.08 -5.11
C ARG A 116 -9.14 -2.37 -5.90
N ARG A 117 -8.73 -1.44 -6.76
CA ARG A 117 -7.53 -1.56 -7.62
C ARG A 117 -6.24 -1.61 -6.79
N PHE A 118 -6.14 -0.75 -5.79
CA PHE A 118 -4.96 -0.69 -4.91
C PHE A 118 -4.70 -2.00 -4.15
N ARG A 119 -5.74 -2.77 -3.84
CA ARG A 119 -5.61 -4.03 -3.09
C ARG A 119 -5.41 -5.26 -3.96
N GLU A 120 -5.55 -5.15 -5.29
CA GLU A 120 -5.32 -6.28 -6.20
C GLU A 120 -3.88 -6.79 -6.09
N ASN A 121 -2.92 -5.89 -5.88
CA ASN A 121 -1.51 -6.23 -5.75
C ASN A 121 -0.94 -5.65 -4.44
N ILE A 122 -0.57 -6.52 -3.51
CA ILE A 122 0.02 -6.14 -2.23
C ILE A 122 1.49 -6.58 -2.20
N PHE A 123 2.36 -5.68 -1.74
CA PHE A 123 3.76 -5.98 -1.53
C PHE A 123 4.10 -5.92 -0.03
N PHE A 124 4.71 -6.98 0.48
CA PHE A 124 5.34 -7.03 1.80
C PHE A 124 6.85 -7.05 1.63
N ALA A 125 7.51 -6.01 2.14
CA ALA A 125 8.96 -5.93 2.15
C ALA A 125 9.57 -7.03 2.99
N GLY A 126 10.78 -7.48 2.65
CA GLY A 126 11.36 -8.68 3.26
C GLY A 126 11.77 -8.55 4.72
N SER A 127 11.86 -7.31 5.21
CA SER A 127 12.05 -7.02 6.63
C SER A 127 10.74 -7.05 7.44
N MET A 128 9.59 -7.31 6.81
CA MET A 128 8.34 -7.48 7.54
C MET A 128 8.27 -8.88 8.12
N ASP A 129 8.38 -8.96 9.43
CA ASP A 129 8.01 -10.16 10.17
C ASP A 129 6.52 -10.48 9.99
N GLU A 130 6.18 -11.72 10.29
CA GLU A 130 4.84 -12.27 10.15
C GLU A 130 3.79 -11.50 10.99
N SER A 131 4.16 -11.00 12.18
CA SER A 131 3.25 -10.25 13.05
C SER A 131 2.79 -8.94 12.40
N LYS A 132 3.71 -8.24 11.71
CA LYS A 132 3.40 -7.00 10.97
C LYS A 132 2.50 -7.29 9.77
N ILE A 133 2.71 -8.42 9.09
CA ILE A 133 1.85 -8.82 7.99
C ILE A 133 0.44 -9.14 8.50
N ARG A 134 0.32 -9.92 9.58
CA ARG A 134 -0.96 -10.24 10.23
C ARG A 134 -1.71 -8.97 10.65
N ASN A 135 -1.04 -8.03 11.32
CA ASN A 135 -1.65 -6.75 11.71
C ASN A 135 -2.08 -5.91 10.51
N ARG A 136 -1.36 -5.97 9.39
CA ARG A 136 -1.75 -5.26 8.16
C ARG A 136 -2.96 -5.93 7.50
N MET A 137 -2.97 -7.25 7.43
CA MET A 137 -4.08 -8.03 6.87
C MET A 137 -5.35 -7.91 7.71
N SER A 138 -5.24 -7.77 9.04
CA SER A 138 -6.41 -7.55 9.91
C SER A 138 -7.10 -6.20 9.69
N GLN A 139 -6.42 -5.24 9.05
CA GLN A 139 -7.01 -3.94 8.66
C GLN A 139 -7.68 -3.98 7.29
N VAL A 140 -7.51 -5.07 6.53
CA VAL A 140 -8.14 -5.23 5.23
C VAL A 140 -9.60 -5.66 5.45
N GLU A 141 -10.55 -4.79 5.10
CA GLU A 141 -11.96 -5.18 5.17
C GLU A 141 -12.23 -6.49 4.41
N PRO A 142 -13.07 -7.41 4.95
CA PRO A 142 -13.32 -8.72 4.35
C PRO A 142 -13.77 -8.69 2.88
N LYS A 143 -14.55 -7.67 2.50
CA LYS A 143 -15.02 -7.47 1.12
C LYS A 143 -13.87 -7.29 0.10
N HIS A 144 -12.72 -6.82 0.57
CA HIS A 144 -11.56 -6.56 -0.27
C HIS A 144 -10.53 -7.69 -0.25
N ILE A 145 -10.58 -8.63 0.71
CA ILE A 145 -9.68 -9.79 0.73
C ILE A 145 -9.84 -10.60 -0.57
N LYS A 146 -11.09 -10.78 -1.03
CA LYS A 146 -11.41 -11.47 -2.28
C LYS A 146 -10.90 -10.76 -3.54
N ALA A 147 -10.56 -9.47 -3.44
CA ALA A 147 -10.03 -8.69 -4.56
C ALA A 147 -8.50 -8.80 -4.67
N ILE A 148 -7.82 -9.30 -3.63
CA ILE A 148 -6.37 -9.50 -3.65
C ILE A 148 -6.06 -10.62 -4.66
N ARG A 149 -5.33 -10.27 -5.70
CA ARG A 149 -4.87 -11.22 -6.74
C ARG A 149 -3.45 -11.65 -6.52
N ARG A 150 -2.64 -10.78 -5.91
CA ARG A 150 -1.22 -11.03 -5.75
C ARG A 150 -0.67 -10.42 -4.48
N ILE A 151 0.06 -11.23 -3.71
CA ILE A 151 0.85 -10.81 -2.55
C ILE A 151 2.30 -11.18 -2.80
N HIS A 152 3.21 -10.21 -2.78
CA HIS A 152 4.65 -10.49 -2.80
C HIS A 152 5.16 -10.54 -1.37
N HIS A 153 5.65 -11.71 -0.94
CA HIS A 153 6.29 -11.90 0.36
C HIS A 153 7.77 -12.15 0.16
N ASN A 154 8.59 -11.14 0.47
CA ASN A 154 10.03 -11.22 0.29
C ASN A 154 10.72 -11.90 1.50
N TYR A 155 10.34 -13.14 1.78
CA TYR A 155 10.93 -13.92 2.86
C TYR A 155 12.18 -14.64 2.37
N TYR A 156 13.34 -14.29 2.92
CA TYR A 156 14.57 -15.03 2.69
C TYR A 156 14.69 -16.12 3.75
N ALA A 157 14.24 -17.32 3.41
CA ALA A 157 14.64 -18.50 4.17
C ALA A 157 16.10 -18.81 3.84
N ASP A 158 16.92 -19.10 4.85
CA ASP A 158 18.30 -19.56 4.70
C ASP A 158 18.36 -21.03 4.19
N ARG A 159 17.54 -21.35 3.19
CA ARG A 159 17.44 -22.66 2.56
C ARG A 159 17.91 -22.58 1.11
N ARG A 160 18.75 -23.53 0.72
CA ARG A 160 19.34 -23.64 -0.61
C ARG A 160 18.59 -24.64 -1.49
N GLY A 161 18.80 -24.54 -2.79
CA GLY A 161 18.31 -25.48 -3.79
C GLY A 161 16.79 -25.67 -3.83
N SER A 162 16.40 -26.91 -4.13
CA SER A 162 15.01 -27.36 -4.22
C SER A 162 14.22 -27.18 -2.92
N GLU A 163 14.90 -27.17 -1.77
CA GLU A 163 14.27 -26.93 -0.47
C GLU A 163 13.76 -25.49 -0.33
N SER A 164 14.44 -24.53 -0.97
CA SER A 164 14.00 -23.13 -1.01
C SER A 164 12.66 -22.99 -1.72
N LYS A 165 12.50 -23.64 -2.89
CA LYS A 165 11.24 -23.66 -3.63
C LYS A 165 10.14 -24.34 -2.82
N ARG A 166 10.36 -25.55 -2.32
CA ARG A 166 9.34 -26.28 -1.55
C ARG A 166 8.86 -25.46 -0.35
N HIS A 167 9.80 -24.85 0.36
CA HIS A 167 9.48 -24.01 1.50
C HIS A 167 8.69 -22.76 1.11
N ALA A 168 9.01 -22.10 -0.01
CA ALA A 168 8.23 -20.97 -0.50
C ALA A 168 6.78 -21.36 -0.86
N VAL A 169 6.56 -22.57 -1.41
CA VAL A 169 5.22 -23.12 -1.66
C VAL A 169 4.46 -23.35 -0.35
N GLU A 170 5.10 -23.97 0.65
CA GLU A 170 4.52 -24.21 1.99
C GLU A 170 4.10 -22.90 2.66
N VAL A 171 4.97 -21.89 2.64
CA VAL A 171 4.69 -20.56 3.23
C VAL A 171 3.55 -19.86 2.48
N ALA A 172 3.52 -19.96 1.14
CA ALA A 172 2.43 -19.40 0.34
C ALA A 172 1.09 -20.03 0.72
N GLU A 173 1.03 -21.35 0.84
CA GLU A 173 -0.18 -22.08 1.22
C GLU A 173 -0.64 -21.72 2.64
N GLU A 174 0.27 -21.65 3.61
CA GLU A 174 -0.05 -21.25 4.98
C GLU A 174 -0.64 -19.82 5.04
N PHE A 175 -0.05 -18.88 4.29
CA PHE A 175 -0.54 -17.51 4.22
C PHE A 175 -1.93 -17.44 3.60
N GLU A 176 -2.16 -18.15 2.50
CA GLU A 176 -3.45 -18.16 1.83
C GLU A 176 -4.55 -18.72 2.73
N LEU A 177 -4.26 -19.82 3.42
CA LEU A 177 -5.18 -20.41 4.39
C LEU A 177 -5.46 -19.45 5.55
N THR A 178 -4.40 -18.85 6.12
CA THR A 178 -4.48 -17.94 7.26
C THR A 178 -5.35 -16.71 6.96
N PHE A 179 -5.22 -16.13 5.76
CA PHE A 179 -5.90 -14.88 5.40
C PHE A 179 -7.14 -15.08 4.53
N GLY A 180 -7.52 -16.32 4.21
CA GLY A 180 -8.66 -16.62 3.34
C GLY A 180 -8.48 -16.10 1.91
N LEU A 181 -7.27 -16.20 1.38
CA LEU A 181 -6.93 -15.78 0.01
C LEU A 181 -7.18 -16.91 -0.99
N GLN A 182 -7.20 -16.57 -2.28
CA GLN A 182 -7.29 -17.55 -3.36
C GLN A 182 -5.96 -18.32 -3.48
N LYS A 183 -6.03 -19.60 -3.87
CA LYS A 183 -4.82 -20.37 -4.18
C LYS A 183 -4.05 -19.72 -5.33
N GLY A 184 -2.74 -19.61 -5.18
CA GLY A 184 -1.83 -18.97 -6.13
C GLY A 184 -1.73 -17.44 -5.99
N ALA A 185 -2.45 -16.83 -5.04
CA ALA A 185 -2.40 -15.39 -4.81
C ALA A 185 -1.13 -14.96 -4.08
N VAL A 186 -0.52 -15.82 -3.25
CA VAL A 186 0.69 -15.47 -2.50
C VAL A 186 1.92 -15.97 -3.25
N TRP A 187 2.85 -15.04 -3.49
CA TRP A 187 4.14 -15.27 -4.17
C TRP A 187 5.26 -15.00 -3.20
N VAL A 188 5.97 -16.07 -2.80
CA VAL A 188 7.05 -16.04 -1.81
C VAL A 188 8.38 -16.13 -2.54
N THR A 189 9.35 -15.31 -2.11
CA THR A 189 10.70 -15.32 -2.69
C THR A 189 11.39 -16.66 -2.43
N CYS A 190 12.09 -17.18 -3.44
CA CYS A 190 12.86 -18.41 -3.35
C CYS A 190 14.14 -18.32 -4.19
N THR A 191 15.13 -19.12 -3.84
CA THR A 191 16.37 -19.22 -4.62
C THR A 191 16.15 -20.20 -5.76
N ILE A 192 16.40 -19.76 -7.00
CA ILE A 192 16.37 -20.62 -8.18
C ILE A 192 17.80 -20.83 -8.66
N TYR A 193 18.20 -22.09 -8.80
CA TYR A 193 19.48 -22.50 -9.36
C TYR A 193 19.33 -22.75 -10.87
N SER A 194 20.42 -22.60 -11.61
CA SER A 194 20.44 -22.95 -13.02
C SER A 194 20.27 -24.45 -13.23
N ASP A 195 19.68 -24.78 -14.38
CA ASP A 195 19.44 -26.17 -14.77
C ASP A 195 20.75 -26.95 -15.01
N ASP A 196 21.89 -26.25 -15.17
CA ASP A 196 23.22 -26.83 -15.30
C ASP A 196 23.84 -27.28 -13.96
N GLY A 197 23.16 -27.04 -12.83
CA GLY A 197 23.63 -27.41 -11.49
C GLY A 197 24.78 -26.54 -10.98
N SER A 198 25.13 -25.45 -11.66
CA SER A 198 26.13 -24.52 -11.15
C SER A 198 25.58 -23.76 -9.94
N ASP A 199 26.41 -23.63 -8.91
CA ASP A 199 26.08 -23.00 -7.63
C ASP A 199 26.04 -21.45 -7.72
N HIS A 200 25.96 -20.92 -8.94
CA HIS A 200 25.83 -19.50 -9.17
C HIS A 200 24.43 -19.07 -8.72
N PHE A 201 24.38 -18.19 -7.71
CA PHE A 201 23.18 -17.47 -7.33
C PHE A 201 22.74 -16.60 -8.51
N LEU A 202 21.90 -17.16 -9.37
CA LEU A 202 21.57 -16.49 -10.62
C LEU A 202 20.33 -15.61 -10.46
N PHE A 203 19.32 -16.02 -9.68
CA PHE A 203 18.07 -15.25 -9.59
C PHE A 203 17.33 -15.44 -8.26
N ASN A 204 16.77 -14.35 -7.71
CA ASN A 204 15.64 -14.49 -6.78
C ASN A 204 14.40 -14.80 -7.62
N GLY A 205 13.90 -16.02 -7.48
CA GLY A 205 12.60 -16.41 -7.99
C GLY A 205 11.48 -16.03 -7.03
N MET A 206 10.25 -16.22 -7.48
CA MET A 206 9.11 -16.32 -6.58
C MET A 206 8.30 -17.57 -6.92
N ALA A 207 7.82 -18.27 -5.90
CA ALA A 207 6.91 -19.40 -6.07
C ALA A 207 5.57 -19.14 -5.35
N ASN A 208 4.49 -19.69 -5.88
CA ASN A 208 3.17 -19.65 -5.24
C ASN A 208 2.75 -21.03 -4.72
N SER A 209 1.59 -21.11 -4.07
CA SER A 209 1.06 -22.37 -3.51
C SER A 209 0.68 -23.41 -4.56
N LEU A 210 0.58 -23.03 -5.83
CA LEU A 210 0.36 -23.96 -6.96
C LEU A 210 1.67 -24.55 -7.49
N GLY A 211 2.82 -24.12 -6.95
CA GLY A 211 4.15 -24.55 -7.40
C GLY A 211 4.62 -23.86 -8.68
N GLU A 212 3.87 -22.88 -9.18
CA GLU A 212 4.27 -21.99 -10.28
C GLU A 212 5.46 -21.16 -9.84
N VAL A 213 6.35 -20.85 -10.79
CA VAL A 213 7.60 -20.13 -10.50
C VAL A 213 7.78 -18.99 -11.49
N GLU A 214 7.98 -17.79 -10.96
CA GLU A 214 8.35 -16.60 -11.72
C GLU A 214 9.83 -16.31 -11.52
N LYS A 215 10.60 -16.41 -12.59
CA LYS A 215 12.01 -15.99 -12.61
C LYS A 215 12.04 -14.47 -12.75
N LYS A 216 12.47 -13.75 -11.71
CA LYS A 216 12.77 -12.32 -11.85
C LYS A 216 14.21 -12.17 -12.31
N ALA A 217 14.38 -11.77 -13.57
CA ALA A 217 15.63 -11.16 -13.99
C ALA A 217 15.77 -9.86 -13.19
N TYR A 218 16.58 -9.88 -12.12
CA TYR A 218 17.18 -8.63 -11.70
C TYR A 218 18.03 -8.24 -12.89
N ALA A 219 17.58 -7.24 -13.66
CA ALA A 219 18.42 -6.58 -14.65
C ALA A 219 19.76 -6.43 -13.96
N GLU A 220 20.81 -7.06 -14.51
CA GLU A 220 22.13 -7.16 -13.90
C GLU A 220 22.32 -5.87 -13.13
N VAL A 221 22.26 -5.95 -11.80
CA VAL A 221 22.78 -4.86 -11.01
C VAL A 221 24.24 -4.96 -11.36
N ARG A 222 24.64 -4.30 -12.46
CA ARG A 222 25.97 -3.83 -12.68
C ARG A 222 26.16 -3.04 -11.41
N VAL A 223 26.73 -3.71 -10.41
CA VAL A 223 27.59 -3.08 -9.45
C VAL A 223 28.51 -2.35 -10.40
N LEU A 224 28.17 -1.09 -10.67
CA LEU A 224 29.12 -0.12 -11.11
C LEU A 224 30.12 -0.23 -9.97
N GLN A 225 31.12 -1.10 -10.16
CA GLN A 225 32.37 -0.95 -9.49
C GLN A 225 32.63 0.53 -9.74
N CYS A 226 32.49 1.35 -8.69
CA CYS A 226 33.02 2.69 -8.73
C CYS A 226 34.45 2.47 -9.17
N GLY A 227 34.72 2.75 -10.44
CA GLY A 227 36.06 2.76 -10.98
C GLY A 227 36.81 3.71 -10.07
N GLU A 228 37.85 3.19 -9.44
CA GLU A 228 38.91 4.00 -8.86
C GLU A 228 38.41 4.99 -7.79
N CYS A 229 37.92 4.47 -6.67
CA CYS A 229 38.26 5.12 -5.41
C CYS A 229 39.72 4.75 -5.08
N ASP A 230 40.67 5.37 -5.78
CA ASP A 230 42.07 5.45 -5.34
C ASP A 230 42.13 6.33 -4.08
N GLY A 231 41.70 5.73 -2.97
CA GLY A 231 41.75 6.31 -1.63
C GLY A 231 42.73 5.48 -0.81
N ASN A 232 44.02 5.73 -1.01
CA ASN A 232 45.06 5.35 -0.08
C ASN A 232 44.70 5.83 1.35
N GLU A 233 45.13 5.03 2.32
CA GLU A 233 45.32 5.35 3.74
C GLU A 233 44.10 5.37 4.68
N LEU A 234 44.32 4.66 5.81
CA LEU A 234 43.60 4.68 7.10
C LEU A 234 42.54 3.61 7.35
N TRP A 235 42.96 2.34 7.32
CA TRP A 235 42.49 1.38 8.33
C TRP A 235 43.65 0.98 9.25
N GLY A 236 43.75 1.75 10.33
CA GLY A 236 44.62 1.46 11.46
C GLY A 236 44.24 0.13 12.11
N LYS A 237 45.25 -0.74 12.16
CA LYS A 237 45.52 -1.80 13.15
C LYS A 237 44.47 -1.87 14.29
N ARG A 238 43.61 -2.89 14.27
CA ARG A 238 43.13 -3.52 15.51
C ARG A 238 43.73 -4.91 15.64
N THR A 239 44.76 -4.93 16.46
CA THR A 239 45.44 -6.03 17.14
C THR A 239 44.59 -7.25 17.43
N ALA A 240 45.12 -8.39 17.03
CA ALA A 240 44.84 -9.71 17.58
C ALA A 240 45.03 -9.73 19.10
N ARG A 241 44.01 -10.20 19.83
CA ARG A 241 44.16 -10.65 21.22
C ARG A 241 44.11 -12.17 21.24
N LYS A 242 45.30 -12.78 21.33
CA LYS A 242 45.50 -14.14 21.84
C LYS A 242 44.98 -14.19 23.27
N ASN A 243 44.09 -15.14 23.58
CA ASN A 243 43.89 -15.60 24.94
C ASN A 243 44.32 -17.08 25.00
N LEU A 244 45.54 -17.26 25.52
CA LEU A 244 46.07 -18.50 26.06
C LEU A 244 46.46 -18.17 27.51
N SER A 245 45.79 -18.76 28.50
CA SER A 245 46.44 -19.46 29.62
C SER A 245 45.41 -20.04 30.60
N HIS A 246 45.54 -21.35 30.80
CA HIS A 246 45.51 -22.09 32.07
C HIS A 246 44.69 -21.56 33.27
N LYS A 247 43.70 -22.36 33.67
CA LYS A 247 43.81 -23.24 34.84
C LYS A 247 43.13 -24.58 34.53
#